data_AF-A0A2T5AY18-F1
#
_entry.id   AF-A0A2T5AY18-F1
#
_cell.length_a   1.000
_cell.length_b   1.000
_cell.length_c   1.000
_cell.angle_alpha   90.00
_cell.angle_beta   90.00
_cell.angle_gamma   90.00
#
_symmetry.space_group_name_H-M   'P 1'
#
loop_
_entity.id
_entity.type
_entity.pdbx_description
1 polymer ?
#
loop_
_entity_poly.entity_id
_entity_poly.type
_entity_poly.pdbx_seq_one_letter_code
_entity_poly.pdbx_strand_id
1 'polypeptide(L)'
;MATYHAAAARRRRATGPAPSLTGPASDVHPVLRRTTAPPAALDLLAQARAGLDEAAVLETPNERYATAHLAALRTAAAVLAARGRPEPSPRRRARIRSAWEVLPEIAPELTEWSVLFASGARRRARAEAGIQGAATRRDADDLIRDVAMFLRLVERMLVLQPVLPQPRQDADHPHPDAHSDRDLPDTG
;
A
#
# COMPACT_ATOMS: atom_id res chain seq x y z
N MET A 1 10.58 80.07 10.75
CA MET A 1 9.18 80.55 10.71
C MET A 1 8.36 79.53 9.95
N ALA A 2 7.30 79.04 10.60
CA ALA A 2 6.31 78.12 10.08
C ALA A 2 5.50 78.77 8.97
N THR A 3 4.95 77.97 8.04
CA THR A 3 3.50 77.90 7.87
C THR A 3 3.12 76.77 6.91
N TYR A 4 2.34 75.84 7.45
CA TYR A 4 1.44 74.99 6.68
C TYR A 4 0.41 75.86 5.96
N HIS A 5 0.07 75.51 4.72
CA HIS A 5 -1.21 75.86 4.13
C HIS A 5 -1.90 74.63 3.56
N ALA A 6 -3.16 74.51 3.96
CA ALA A 6 -4.05 73.41 3.70
C ALA A 6 -4.82 73.57 2.39
N ALA A 7 -5.47 72.45 2.02
CA ALA A 7 -6.80 72.32 1.43
C ALA A 7 -6.93 72.02 -0.09
N ALA A 8 -7.39 70.78 -0.31
CA ALA A 8 -8.61 70.38 -1.04
C ALA A 8 -8.63 70.22 -2.58
N ALA A 9 -8.85 68.94 -2.93
CA ALA A 9 -9.80 68.39 -3.91
C ALA A 9 -9.58 68.56 -5.43
N ARG A 10 -9.40 67.42 -6.11
CA ARG A 10 -10.42 66.85 -7.03
C ARG A 10 -10.04 65.46 -7.55
N ARG A 11 -11.07 64.64 -7.75
CA ARG A 11 -11.07 63.26 -8.25
C ARG A 11 -10.61 63.20 -9.72
N ARG A 12 -10.01 62.08 -10.12
CA ARG A 12 -10.41 61.28 -11.30
C ARG A 12 -9.75 59.89 -11.24
N ARG A 13 -10.58 58.85 -11.27
CA ARG A 13 -10.19 57.48 -11.66
C ARG A 13 -9.80 57.49 -13.13
N ALA A 14 -8.71 56.81 -13.47
CA ALA A 14 -8.54 56.18 -14.78
C ALA A 14 -7.59 54.97 -14.63
N THR A 15 -8.13 53.83 -15.03
CA THR A 15 -7.58 52.49 -15.21
C THR A 15 -6.39 52.44 -16.18
N GLY A 16 -5.34 51.69 -15.83
CA GLY A 16 -4.26 51.27 -16.73
C GLY A 16 -3.46 50.12 -16.08
N PRO A 17 -3.12 49.05 -16.82
CA PRO A 17 -2.80 47.74 -16.24
C PRO A 17 -1.37 47.70 -15.67
N ALA A 18 -1.21 47.05 -14.51
CA ALA A 18 0.09 46.66 -14.00
C ALA A 18 0.69 45.54 -14.87
N PRO A 19 1.99 45.59 -15.20
CA PRO A 19 2.64 44.54 -15.97
C PRO A 19 2.66 43.25 -15.16
N SER A 20 2.11 42.20 -15.77
CA SER A 20 2.13 40.82 -15.29
C SER A 20 3.57 40.39 -14.98
N LEU A 21 3.78 39.88 -13.76
CA LEU A 21 4.96 39.11 -13.37
C LEU A 21 5.10 37.92 -14.33
N THR A 22 5.88 38.12 -15.39
CA THR A 22 6.27 37.10 -16.35
C THR A 22 7.65 36.61 -15.93
N GLY A 23 7.64 35.46 -15.27
CA GLY A 23 8.83 34.70 -14.89
C GLY A 23 8.34 33.39 -14.30
N PRO A 24 8.75 32.24 -14.83
CA PRO A 24 8.10 30.97 -14.52
C PRO A 24 8.39 30.66 -13.06
N ALA A 25 7.35 30.65 -12.23
CA ALA A 25 7.36 29.72 -11.12
C ALA A 25 7.35 28.35 -11.79
N SER A 26 8.56 27.86 -12.08
CA SER A 26 8.83 26.46 -12.18
C SER A 26 8.22 25.90 -10.90
N ASP A 27 6.99 25.42 -10.99
CA ASP A 27 6.48 24.38 -10.14
C ASP A 27 7.44 23.21 -10.38
N VAL A 28 8.57 23.31 -9.70
CA VAL A 28 9.46 22.20 -9.42
C VAL A 28 8.62 21.32 -8.52
N HIS A 29 7.67 20.60 -9.14
CA HIS A 29 7.11 19.42 -8.56
C HIS A 29 8.32 18.61 -8.11
N PRO A 30 8.48 18.36 -6.80
CA PRO A 30 9.55 17.49 -6.36
C PRO A 30 9.37 16.22 -7.18
N VAL A 31 10.37 15.93 -8.00
CA VAL A 31 10.48 14.74 -8.83
C VAL A 31 9.83 13.63 -8.03
N LEU A 32 8.66 13.14 -8.49
CA LEU A 32 8.07 11.91 -7.98
C LEU A 32 9.13 10.86 -8.24
N ARG A 33 10.00 10.69 -7.24
CA ARG A 33 11.11 9.77 -7.24
C ARG A 33 10.48 8.43 -7.57
N ARG A 34 10.85 7.89 -8.74
CA ARG A 34 10.82 6.46 -9.10
C ARG A 34 10.05 5.66 -8.04
N THR A 35 8.74 5.50 -8.20
CA THR A 35 7.90 4.88 -7.17
C THR A 35 8.30 3.41 -7.03
N THR A 36 9.25 3.19 -6.11
CA THR A 36 9.57 1.91 -5.51
C THR A 36 8.31 1.37 -4.85
N ALA A 37 8.23 0.05 -4.66
CA ALA A 37 7.11 -0.58 -3.97
C ALA A 37 6.69 0.18 -2.69
N PRO A 38 5.39 0.18 -2.31
CA PRO A 38 4.90 0.89 -1.14
C PRO A 38 5.75 0.59 0.10
N PRO A 39 6.03 1.58 0.97
CA PRO A 39 6.91 1.40 2.13
C PRO A 39 6.46 0.25 3.02
N ALA A 40 5.14 0.07 3.21
CA ALA A 40 4.58 -1.05 3.95
C ALA A 40 4.93 -2.43 3.36
N ALA A 41 5.02 -2.55 2.03
CA ALA A 41 5.45 -3.79 1.37
C ALA A 41 6.94 -4.05 1.61
N LEU A 42 7.77 -3.00 1.56
CA LEU A 42 9.21 -3.11 1.83
C LEU A 42 9.49 -3.51 3.28
N ASP A 43 8.76 -2.93 4.25
CA ASP A 43 8.88 -3.27 5.66
C ASP A 43 8.51 -4.75 5.92
N LEU A 44 7.45 -5.23 5.27
CA LEU A 44 7.04 -6.64 5.36
C LEU A 44 8.09 -7.59 4.77
N LEU A 45 8.74 -7.22 3.66
CA LEU A 45 9.84 -8.01 3.09
C LEU A 45 11.08 -8.01 3.98
N ALA A 46 11.44 -6.88 4.59
CA ALA A 46 12.53 -6.81 5.56
C ALA A 46 12.26 -7.71 6.78
N GLN A 47 11.03 -7.69 7.31
CA GLN A 47 10.64 -8.58 8.40
C GLN A 47 10.61 -10.05 7.98
N ALA A 48 10.21 -10.35 6.74
CA ALA A 48 10.25 -11.71 6.20
C ALA A 48 11.69 -12.22 6.09
N ARG A 49 12.63 -11.38 5.61
CA ARG A 49 14.05 -11.71 5.55
C ARG A 49 14.62 -12.00 6.93
N ALA A 50 14.42 -11.08 7.87
CA ALA A 50 14.90 -11.25 9.25
C ALA A 50 14.34 -12.52 9.90
N GLY A 51 13.04 -12.78 9.72
CA GLY A 51 12.41 -14.01 10.25
C GLY A 51 12.91 -15.28 9.57
N LEU A 52 13.29 -15.23 8.29
CA LEU A 52 13.89 -16.38 7.61
C LEU A 52 15.31 -16.66 8.12
N ASP A 53 16.10 -15.61 8.35
CA ASP A 53 17.45 -15.73 8.92
C ASP A 53 17.39 -16.26 10.36
N GLU A 54 16.41 -15.79 11.15
CA GLU A 54 16.11 -16.32 12.49
C GLU A 54 15.73 -17.82 12.41
N ALA A 55 14.83 -18.20 11.51
CA ALA A 55 14.45 -19.60 11.32
C ALA A 55 15.63 -20.51 10.95
N ALA A 56 16.64 -19.99 10.28
CA ALA A 56 17.83 -20.74 9.88
C ALA A 56 18.73 -21.11 11.07
N VAL A 57 18.75 -20.29 12.13
CA VAL A 57 19.63 -20.48 13.30
C VAL A 57 18.96 -21.16 14.48
N LEU A 58 17.63 -21.23 14.51
CA LEU A 58 16.89 -21.96 15.55
C LEU A 58 17.25 -23.46 15.53
N GLU A 59 17.34 -24.09 16.70
CA GLU A 59 17.71 -25.50 16.83
C GLU A 59 16.49 -26.43 16.78
N THR A 60 15.36 -25.97 17.32
CA THR A 60 14.15 -26.76 17.49
C THR A 60 13.38 -26.83 16.17
N PRO A 61 13.15 -28.03 15.59
CA PRO A 61 12.50 -28.17 14.28
C PRO A 61 11.12 -27.51 14.20
N ASN A 62 10.33 -27.59 15.28
CA ASN A 62 9.02 -26.96 15.36
C ASN A 62 9.12 -25.43 15.27
N GLU A 63 10.03 -24.81 16.01
CA GLU A 63 10.23 -23.36 16.03
C GLU A 63 10.76 -22.87 14.69
N ARG A 64 11.73 -23.59 14.09
CA ARG A 64 12.22 -23.34 12.73
C ARG A 64 11.08 -23.34 11.73
N TYR A 65 10.23 -24.38 11.74
CA TYR A 65 9.11 -24.52 10.83
C TYR A 65 8.07 -23.40 11.01
N ALA A 66 7.69 -23.10 12.25
CA ALA A 66 6.73 -22.04 12.56
C ALA A 66 7.24 -20.66 12.10
N THR A 67 8.49 -20.35 12.43
CA THR A 67 9.14 -19.07 12.10
C THR A 67 9.30 -18.89 10.59
N ALA A 68 9.75 -19.93 9.87
CA ALA A 68 9.82 -19.91 8.41
C ALA A 68 8.43 -19.69 7.76
N HIS A 69 7.39 -20.35 8.28
CA HIS A 69 6.04 -20.16 7.75
C HIS A 69 5.49 -18.76 8.02
N LEU A 70 5.86 -18.14 9.14
CA LEU A 70 5.51 -16.76 9.43
C LEU A 70 6.22 -15.79 8.49
N ALA A 71 7.50 -16.03 8.15
CA ALA A 71 8.20 -15.28 7.12
C ALA A 71 7.47 -15.38 5.76
N ALA A 72 6.99 -16.58 5.38
CA ALA A 72 6.20 -16.78 4.17
C ALA A 72 4.91 -15.93 4.16
N LEU A 73 4.18 -15.89 5.29
CA LEU A 73 2.97 -15.05 5.41
C LEU A 73 3.27 -13.56 5.25
N ARG A 74 4.39 -13.09 5.81
CA ARG A 74 4.82 -11.68 5.66
C ARG A 74 5.15 -11.35 4.21
N THR A 75 5.82 -12.26 3.50
CA THR A 75 6.08 -12.13 2.06
C THR A 75 4.76 -12.04 1.27
N ALA A 76 3.79 -12.90 1.55
CA ALA A 76 2.48 -12.84 0.89
C ALA A 76 1.75 -11.52 1.20
N ALA A 77 1.79 -11.06 2.45
CA ALA A 77 1.23 -9.77 2.84
C ALA A 77 1.90 -8.59 2.12
N ALA A 78 3.20 -8.66 1.83
CA ALA A 78 3.91 -7.65 1.04
C ALA A 78 3.36 -7.55 -0.39
N VAL A 79 3.06 -8.68 -1.03
CA VAL A 79 2.42 -8.71 -2.36
C VAL A 79 1.04 -8.05 -2.32
N LEU A 80 0.23 -8.37 -1.31
CA LEU A 80 -1.09 -7.78 -1.13
C LEU A 80 -1.01 -6.26 -0.92
N ALA A 81 -0.05 -5.80 -0.10
CA ALA A 81 0.20 -4.39 0.14
C ALA A 81 0.69 -3.67 -1.13
N ALA A 82 1.52 -4.32 -1.95
CA ALA A 82 2.05 -3.75 -3.18
C ALA A 82 1.00 -3.60 -4.29
N ARG A 83 0.06 -4.55 -4.42
CA ARG A 83 -0.96 -4.55 -5.48
C ARG A 83 -2.22 -3.74 -5.16
N GLY A 84 -2.29 -3.13 -3.97
CA GLY A 84 -3.26 -2.08 -3.68
C GLY A 84 -4.73 -2.53 -3.60
N ARG A 85 -5.02 -3.77 -3.18
CA ARG A 85 -6.41 -4.19 -2.90
C ARG A 85 -6.74 -4.21 -1.40
N PRO A 86 -7.10 -3.06 -0.80
CA PRO A 86 -7.69 -3.03 0.53
C PRO A 86 -9.19 -3.35 0.44
N GLU A 87 -9.59 -4.58 0.75
CA GLU A 87 -10.97 -4.83 1.15
C GLU A 87 -11.25 -3.99 2.43
N PRO A 88 -12.38 -3.25 2.54
CA PRO A 88 -12.63 -2.41 3.71
C PRO A 88 -12.67 -3.27 4.99
N SER A 89 -11.71 -3.04 5.89
CA SER A 89 -11.37 -3.89 7.06
C SER A 89 -10.48 -5.11 6.76
N PRO A 90 -9.15 -4.89 6.61
CA PRO A 90 -8.16 -5.94 6.36
C PRO A 90 -8.10 -6.98 7.49
N ARG A 91 -8.30 -6.57 8.75
CA ARG A 91 -8.09 -7.42 9.92
C ARG A 91 -9.28 -8.32 10.28
N ARG A 92 -10.51 -7.98 9.83
CA ARG A 92 -11.74 -8.69 10.23
C ARG A 92 -12.22 -9.70 9.18
N ARG A 93 -12.02 -9.44 7.88
CA ARG A 93 -12.39 -10.37 6.79
C ARG A 93 -11.27 -11.33 6.36
N ALA A 94 -9.99 -10.92 6.44
CA ALA A 94 -8.86 -11.86 6.33
C ALA A 94 -8.76 -12.82 7.53
N ARG A 95 -9.56 -12.61 8.59
CA ARG A 95 -9.77 -13.62 9.64
C ARG A 95 -10.70 -14.75 9.21
N ILE A 96 -11.53 -14.54 8.18
CA ILE A 96 -12.46 -15.53 7.64
C ILE A 96 -11.82 -16.27 6.45
N ARG A 97 -11.00 -15.60 5.64
CA ARG A 97 -10.24 -16.21 4.54
C ARG A 97 -8.73 -16.14 4.77
N SER A 98 -8.05 -17.27 4.61
CA SER A 98 -6.60 -17.37 4.78
C SER A 98 -5.87 -16.47 3.78
N ALA A 99 -4.70 -15.93 4.14
CA ALA A 99 -3.85 -15.18 3.20
C ALA A 99 -3.55 -16.00 1.92
N TRP A 100 -3.49 -17.33 2.06
CA TRP A 100 -3.27 -18.27 0.96
C TRP A 100 -4.51 -18.46 0.06
N GLU A 101 -5.70 -18.08 0.50
CA GLU A 101 -6.90 -18.08 -0.36
C GLU A 101 -6.99 -16.81 -1.19
N VAL A 102 -6.49 -15.69 -0.65
CA VAL A 102 -6.55 -14.37 -1.29
C VAL A 102 -5.40 -14.16 -2.28
N LEU A 103 -4.24 -14.77 -2.04
CA LEU A 103 -3.05 -14.57 -2.88
C LEU A 103 -3.28 -14.91 -4.37
N PRO A 104 -3.91 -16.04 -4.75
CA PRO A 104 -4.16 -16.37 -6.17
C PRO A 104 -5.08 -15.38 -6.90
N GLU A 105 -6.01 -14.73 -6.19
CA GLU A 105 -6.93 -13.74 -6.78
C GLU A 105 -6.20 -12.47 -7.24
N ILE A 106 -5.10 -12.12 -6.56
CA ILE A 106 -4.36 -10.86 -6.77
C ILE A 106 -3.02 -11.13 -7.48
N ALA A 107 -2.44 -12.29 -7.29
CA ALA A 107 -1.20 -12.75 -7.90
C ALA A 107 -1.33 -14.21 -8.37
N PRO A 108 -2.02 -14.45 -9.50
CA PRO A 108 -2.23 -15.81 -10.03
C PRO A 108 -0.91 -16.55 -10.34
N GLU A 109 0.18 -15.83 -10.63
CA GLU A 109 1.51 -16.41 -10.80
C GLU A 109 2.08 -17.03 -9.51
N LEU A 110 1.50 -16.71 -8.35
CA LEU A 110 1.88 -17.26 -7.04
C LEU A 110 0.91 -18.35 -6.56
N THR A 111 0.02 -18.85 -7.42
CA THR A 111 -0.98 -19.86 -7.05
C THR A 111 -0.34 -21.14 -6.50
N GLU A 112 0.68 -21.66 -7.19
CA GLU A 112 1.39 -22.87 -6.78
C GLU A 112 2.04 -22.71 -5.39
N TRP A 113 2.65 -21.56 -5.16
CA TRP A 113 3.20 -21.20 -3.85
C TRP A 113 2.12 -21.15 -2.78
N SER A 114 0.97 -20.58 -3.12
CA SER A 114 -0.17 -20.52 -2.21
C SER A 114 -0.67 -21.90 -1.79
N VAL A 115 -0.79 -22.83 -2.75
CA VAL A 115 -1.19 -24.22 -2.49
C VAL A 115 -0.16 -24.94 -1.63
N LEU A 116 1.13 -24.81 -1.97
CA LEU A 116 2.25 -25.37 -1.20
C LEU A 116 2.17 -24.93 0.27
N PHE A 117 2.11 -23.62 0.54
CA PHE A 117 2.09 -23.12 1.91
C PHE A 117 0.76 -23.40 2.63
N ALA A 118 -0.38 -23.35 1.94
CA ALA A 118 -1.66 -23.73 2.55
C ALA A 118 -1.64 -25.18 3.07
N SER A 119 -1.04 -26.10 2.31
CA SER A 119 -0.89 -27.51 2.72
C SER A 119 -0.07 -27.66 4.02
N GLY A 120 0.91 -26.77 4.23
CA GLY A 120 1.77 -26.74 5.41
C GLY A 120 1.18 -26.03 6.65
N ALA A 121 0.05 -25.34 6.52
CA ALA A 121 -0.50 -24.48 7.59
C ALA A 121 -0.96 -25.25 8.83
N ARG A 122 -1.56 -26.44 8.65
CA ARG A 122 -1.94 -27.32 9.78
C ARG A 122 -0.71 -27.81 10.56
N ARG A 123 0.40 -28.09 9.86
CA ARG A 123 1.66 -28.49 10.48
C ARG A 123 2.24 -27.34 11.30
N ARG A 124 2.19 -26.11 10.77
CA ARG A 124 2.59 -24.89 11.47
C ARG A 124 1.79 -24.72 12.76
N ALA A 125 0.46 -24.81 12.70
CA ALA A 125 -0.39 -24.65 13.89
C ALA A 125 -0.04 -25.66 15.01
N ARG A 126 0.27 -26.91 14.64
CA ARG A 126 0.73 -27.92 15.60
C ARG A 126 2.12 -27.59 16.17
N ALA A 127 3.04 -27.13 15.33
CA ALA A 127 4.37 -26.73 15.74
C ALA A 127 4.36 -25.51 16.67
N GLU A 128 3.54 -24.50 16.39
CA GLU A 128 3.33 -23.33 17.25
C GLU A 128 2.69 -23.69 18.59
N ALA A 129 1.82 -24.71 18.61
CA ALA A 129 1.24 -25.24 19.83
C ALA A 129 2.25 -26.09 20.66
N GLY A 130 3.51 -26.21 20.22
CA GLY A 130 4.54 -26.96 20.93
C GLY A 130 4.35 -28.49 20.90
N ILE A 131 3.50 -29.00 20.00
CA ILE A 131 3.25 -30.44 19.88
C ILE A 131 4.54 -31.13 19.45
N GLN A 132 5.02 -32.06 20.26
CA GLN A 132 6.26 -32.80 20.01
C GLN A 132 6.18 -33.53 18.67
N GLY A 133 7.24 -33.39 17.86
CA GLY A 133 7.32 -34.03 16.53
C GLY A 133 6.35 -33.47 15.48
N ALA A 134 5.75 -32.31 15.69
CA ALA A 134 4.83 -31.71 14.71
C ALA A 134 5.50 -31.45 13.34
N ALA A 135 6.78 -31.05 13.34
CA ALA A 135 7.63 -30.95 12.17
C ALA A 135 8.98 -31.66 12.41
N THR A 136 9.50 -32.30 11.38
CA THR A 136 10.85 -32.87 11.39
C THR A 136 11.90 -31.83 11.00
N ARG A 137 13.19 -32.11 11.25
CA ARG A 137 14.29 -31.28 10.76
C ARG A 137 14.21 -31.08 9.24
N ARG A 138 13.94 -32.17 8.51
CA ARG A 138 13.79 -32.14 7.06
C ARG A 138 12.62 -31.27 6.61
N ASP A 139 11.46 -31.39 7.25
CA ASP A 139 10.30 -30.51 6.94
C ASP A 139 10.66 -29.03 7.12
N ALA A 140 11.40 -28.70 8.18
CA ALA A 140 11.84 -27.34 8.44
C ALA A 140 12.87 -26.86 7.41
N ASP A 141 13.86 -27.68 7.06
CA ASP A 141 14.89 -27.34 6.07
C ASP A 141 14.30 -27.17 4.65
N ASP A 142 13.35 -28.04 4.28
CA ASP A 142 12.63 -27.94 3.01
C ASP A 142 11.78 -26.65 2.99
N LEU A 143 11.04 -26.37 4.07
CA LEU A 143 10.26 -25.13 4.17
C LEU A 143 11.14 -23.88 4.12
N ILE A 144 12.28 -23.86 4.80
CA ILE A 144 13.21 -22.71 4.75
C ILE A 144 13.70 -22.47 3.32
N ARG A 145 14.04 -23.53 2.58
CA ARG A 145 14.44 -23.43 1.17
C ARG A 145 13.31 -22.89 0.29
N ASP A 146 12.10 -23.38 0.49
CA ASP A 146 10.91 -22.93 -0.24
C ASP A 146 10.60 -21.46 0.04
N VAL A 147 10.63 -21.04 1.31
CA VAL A 147 10.39 -19.65 1.71
C VAL A 147 11.47 -18.72 1.17
N ALA A 148 12.74 -19.13 1.18
CA ALA A 148 13.83 -18.36 0.59
C ALA A 148 13.61 -18.13 -0.92
N MET A 149 13.17 -19.16 -1.64
CA MET A 149 12.88 -19.09 -3.07
C MET A 149 11.65 -18.21 -3.35
N PHE A 150 10.57 -18.38 -2.58
CA PHE A 150 9.38 -17.55 -2.68
C PHE A 150 9.68 -16.06 -2.41
N LEU A 151 10.45 -15.76 -1.36
CA LEU A 151 10.86 -14.40 -1.02
C LEU A 151 11.66 -13.75 -2.16
N ARG A 152 12.65 -14.48 -2.71
CA ARG A 152 13.45 -13.99 -3.86
C ARG A 152 12.58 -13.73 -5.10
N LEU A 153 11.61 -14.60 -5.37
CA LEU A 153 10.67 -14.44 -6.47
C LEU A 153 9.85 -13.16 -6.31
N VAL A 154 9.29 -12.93 -5.13
CA VAL A 154 8.48 -11.74 -4.81
C VAL A 154 9.33 -10.46 -4.85
N GLU A 155 10.54 -10.47 -4.27
CA GLU A 155 11.46 -9.33 -4.34
C GLU A 155 11.74 -8.95 -5.80
N ARG A 156 12.05 -9.94 -6.65
CA ARG A 156 12.27 -9.70 -8.09
C ARG A 156 11.03 -9.15 -8.77
N MET A 157 9.84 -9.70 -8.45
CA MET A 157 8.57 -9.26 -9.02
C MET A 157 8.26 -7.80 -8.66
N LEU A 158 8.47 -7.39 -7.41
CA LEU A 158 8.22 -6.01 -6.96
C LEU A 158 9.26 -5.00 -7.46
N VAL A 159 10.49 -5.45 -7.73
CA VAL A 159 11.52 -4.61 -8.38
C VAL A 159 11.18 -4.37 -9.85
N LEU A 160 10.65 -5.39 -10.54
CA LEU A 160 10.30 -5.32 -11.96
C LEU A 160 8.95 -4.65 -12.23
N GLN A 161 8.04 -4.60 -11.25
CA GLN A 161 6.79 -3.88 -11.34
C GLN A 161 6.83 -2.64 -10.44
N PRO A 162 7.25 -1.47 -10.95
CA PRO A 162 7.05 -0.22 -10.23
C PRO A 162 5.54 -0.05 -10.00
N VAL A 163 5.13 -0.02 -8.74
CA VAL A 163 3.74 0.15 -8.36
C VAL A 163 3.30 1.53 -8.83
N LEU A 164 2.43 1.56 -9.84
CA LEU A 164 1.78 2.78 -10.28
C LEU A 164 0.83 3.23 -9.16
N PRO A 165 0.94 4.47 -8.65
CA PRO A 165 -0.05 5.00 -7.74
C PRO A 165 -1.40 4.99 -8.46
N GLN A 166 -2.38 4.23 -7.95
CA GLN A 166 -3.74 4.31 -8.49
C GLN A 166 -4.31 5.71 -8.21
N PRO A 167 -4.91 6.37 -9.22
CA PRO A 167 -5.62 7.61 -8.98
C PRO A 167 -6.72 7.31 -7.96
N ARG A 168 -6.78 8.10 -6.88
CA ARG A 168 -7.92 8.09 -5.98
C ARG A 168 -9.17 8.18 -6.85
N GLN A 169 -10.06 7.22 -6.72
CA GLN A 169 -11.44 7.35 -7.17
C GLN A 169 -12.12 8.36 -6.23
N ASP A 170 -11.70 9.61 -6.30
CA ASP A 170 -12.38 10.72 -5.66
C ASP A 170 -13.65 10.94 -6.48
N ALA A 171 -14.75 10.41 -5.94
CA ALA A 171 -16.10 10.92 -6.01
C ALA A 171 -16.46 11.74 -7.26
N ASP A 172 -16.88 11.05 -8.32
CA ASP A 172 -17.82 11.64 -9.28
C ASP A 172 -19.11 10.82 -9.22
N HIS A 173 -19.88 11.05 -8.16
CA HIS A 173 -21.31 10.74 -8.17
C HIS A 173 -21.99 11.89 -8.89
N PRO A 174 -22.60 11.67 -10.08
CA PRO A 174 -23.40 12.70 -10.69
C PRO A 174 -24.61 12.95 -9.78
N HIS A 175 -24.64 14.16 -9.20
CA HIS A 175 -25.80 14.69 -8.51
C HIS A 175 -26.93 14.82 -9.55
N PRO A 176 -28.11 14.22 -9.38
CA PRO A 176 -29.19 14.43 -10.34
C PRO A 176 -29.63 15.89 -10.29
N ASP A 177 -29.69 16.50 -11.47
CA ASP A 177 -30.08 17.89 -11.70
C ASP A 177 -31.41 18.22 -11.01
N ALA A 178 -31.35 19.07 -10.00
CA ALA A 178 -32.49 19.77 -9.45
C ALA A 178 -32.59 21.16 -10.10
N HIS A 179 -32.91 21.21 -11.38
CA HIS A 179 -33.46 22.43 -11.99
C HIS A 179 -34.96 22.50 -11.70
N SER A 180 -35.29 22.91 -10.46
CA SER A 180 -36.59 23.45 -10.09
C SER A 180 -36.42 24.95 -9.91
N ASP A 181 -36.27 25.67 -11.01
CA ASP A 181 -36.45 27.12 -11.00
C ASP A 181 -37.29 27.49 -12.22
N ARG A 182 -38.61 27.49 -12.01
CA ARG A 182 -39.53 28.17 -12.90
C ARG A 182 -40.19 29.25 -12.07
N ASP A 183 -39.58 30.43 -12.21
CA ASP A 183 -40.06 31.74 -11.79
C ASP A 183 -41.59 31.84 -11.82
N LEU A 184 -42.13 32.17 -10.65
CA LEU A 184 -43.34 32.97 -10.55
C LEU A 184 -42.94 34.43 -10.78
N PRO A 185 -43.75 35.21 -11.51
CA PRO A 185 -44.15 36.47 -10.88
C PRO A 185 -45.63 36.78 -11.03
N ASP A 186 -46.13 37.38 -9.94
CA ASP A 186 -47.37 38.14 -9.84
C ASP A 186 -47.57 39.12 -11.01
N THR A 187 -48.81 39.17 -11.50
CA THR A 187 -49.39 40.42 -12.00
C THR A 187 -50.88 40.45 -11.71
N GLY A 188 -51.26 41.33 -10.76
CA GLY A 188 -52.41 42.25 -10.83
C GLY A 188 -53.81 41.67 -10.74
#